data_AF-A0A4R5A4J1-F1
#
_entry.id   AF-A0A4R5A4J1-F1
#
_cell.length_a   1.000
_cell.length_b   1.000
_cell.length_c   1.000
_cell.angle_alpha   90.00
_cell.angle_beta   90.00
_cell.angle_gamma   90.00
#
_symmetry.space_group_name_H-M   'P 1'
#
loop_
_entity.id
_entity.type
_entity.pdbx_description
1 polymer ?
#
loop_
_entity_poly.entity_id
_entity_poly.type
_entity_poly.pdbx_seq_one_letter_code
_entity_poly.pdbx_strand_id
1 'polypeptide(L)'
;MDHSRALRRRAVANDPSSAAKARVLAAVTRFVAVLLVPIAFCRAPGRARFLACQWALSLRFPAEDLRGLAPQTLAAFTHARAEAFWRDGQLIGLTSGHRDAAEQQQIFAAEVRRSGSVPAARRRVLPPEESRHVQGLALDVRPTEGARWLERHGGRYGLYRVYDNEWWHFEYRTAEPVRLPHPDAPRARVPGVIERRSTTLRPTLLTLPAAVTANVAEIRARTRGTVMAVVKADGYGHGAVAVARAAVAAGAGWLGTTSVAEASALRTAGLAVPILTWLHPSGIDAEAAAAAGVDVAVGSVDDLGGLLAQRAPLVRVHLHMDTGMSRGGCPRGQWAELIGLAQRGQQAGRVRVVGVMGHLALADQADPAANAPAVAAMREAQRAVRAAGLGSPLAHLAATSGAVADPATHFGMVRVGAGLVGIDPSETVEMCGASRLTAPIVHTTAAPAGTPVGYGGAYVTDRATHLSVLPLGYADGIPRERSPEAGVEIRGRRFPVAGRVSMDQIVIDTGAEYFPPGTSATVFGPDGGATPTIHDWARWAGTIPHTIVTGIGPRVKRSMANEGEHGI
;
A
#
# COMPACT_ATOMS: atom_id res chain seq x y z
N MET A 1 14.30 26.70 -13.74
CA MET A 1 13.21 27.66 -14.01
C MET A 1 12.15 26.86 -14.76
N ASP A 2 11.01 26.45 -14.19
CA ASP A 2 9.87 27.35 -14.00
C ASP A 2 8.75 26.75 -13.11
N HIS A 3 9.07 26.16 -11.95
CA HIS A 3 8.06 25.87 -10.92
C HIS A 3 7.66 27.13 -10.12
N SER A 4 8.43 28.20 -10.27
CA SER A 4 8.17 29.54 -9.72
C SER A 4 7.00 30.25 -10.42
N ARG A 5 6.74 30.01 -11.72
CA ARG A 5 5.52 30.54 -12.38
C ARG A 5 4.23 29.86 -11.94
N ALA A 6 4.25 28.58 -11.56
CA ALA A 6 3.06 27.88 -11.07
C ALA A 6 2.61 28.42 -9.69
N LEU A 7 3.57 28.73 -8.82
CA LEU A 7 3.29 29.33 -7.51
C LEU A 7 2.96 30.83 -7.62
N ARG A 8 3.58 31.60 -8.54
CA ARG A 8 3.21 33.00 -8.78
C ARG A 8 1.79 33.16 -9.37
N ARG A 9 1.24 32.15 -10.06
CA ARG A 9 -0.14 32.19 -10.55
C ARG A 9 -1.20 31.93 -9.48
N ARG A 10 -0.84 31.33 -8.33
CA ARG A 10 -1.76 31.22 -7.17
C ARG A 10 -2.13 32.58 -6.56
N ALA A 11 -1.30 33.61 -6.76
CA ALA A 11 -1.56 34.96 -6.25
C ALA A 11 -2.42 35.84 -7.20
N VAL A 12 -2.66 35.42 -8.45
CA VAL A 12 -3.40 36.24 -9.45
C VAL A 12 -4.90 35.93 -9.49
N ALA A 13 -5.34 34.85 -8.83
CA ALA A 13 -6.71 34.34 -8.94
C ALA A 13 -7.80 35.19 -8.26
N ASN A 14 -7.46 36.27 -7.54
CA ASN A 14 -8.42 37.13 -6.86
C ASN A 14 -8.25 38.63 -7.15
N ASP A 15 -7.66 39.02 -8.29
CA ASP A 15 -7.62 40.42 -8.74
C ASP A 15 -8.85 40.78 -9.62
N PRO A 16 -9.76 41.67 -9.17
CA PRO A 16 -10.90 42.15 -9.95
C PRO A 16 -10.51 42.78 -11.30
N SER A 17 -9.29 43.32 -11.42
CA SER A 17 -8.77 43.91 -12.66
C SER A 17 -8.55 42.88 -13.77
N SER A 18 -8.28 41.61 -13.39
CA SER A 18 -8.03 40.52 -14.33
C SER A 18 -9.32 40.00 -14.99
N ALA A 19 -10.43 39.99 -14.25
CA ALA A 19 -11.74 39.54 -14.74
C ALA A 19 -12.35 40.53 -15.74
N ALA A 20 -12.19 41.84 -15.51
CA ALA A 20 -12.63 42.88 -16.44
C ALA A 20 -11.86 42.80 -17.78
N LYS A 21 -10.53 42.66 -17.73
CA LYS A 21 -9.69 42.44 -18.92
C LYS A 21 -10.07 41.17 -19.68
N ALA A 22 -10.38 40.07 -18.98
CA ALA A 22 -10.83 38.82 -19.60
C ALA A 22 -12.14 38.97 -20.37
N ARG A 23 -13.11 39.72 -19.83
CA ARG A 23 -14.40 40.01 -20.50
C ARG A 23 -14.24 40.87 -21.75
N VAL A 24 -13.39 41.91 -21.68
CA VAL A 24 -13.09 42.76 -22.84
C VAL A 24 -12.43 41.94 -23.95
N LEU A 25 -11.44 41.12 -23.62
CA LEU A 25 -10.76 40.26 -24.60
C LEU A 25 -11.72 39.22 -25.22
N ALA A 26 -12.66 38.68 -24.43
CA ALA A 26 -13.70 37.80 -24.95
C ALA A 26 -14.65 38.51 -25.92
N ALA A 27 -15.06 39.74 -25.62
CA ALA A 27 -15.89 40.55 -26.50
C ALA A 27 -15.16 40.89 -27.82
N VAL A 28 -13.89 41.30 -27.74
CA VAL A 28 -13.04 41.56 -28.92
C VAL A 28 -12.89 40.29 -29.78
N THR A 29 -12.63 39.14 -29.16
CA THR A 29 -12.48 37.86 -29.89
C THR A 29 -13.77 37.49 -30.63
N ARG A 30 -14.94 37.70 -30.02
CA ARG A 30 -16.24 37.48 -30.68
C ARG A 30 -16.49 38.46 -31.82
N PHE A 31 -16.16 39.73 -31.63
CA PHE A 31 -16.29 40.73 -32.69
C PHE A 31 -15.43 40.36 -33.91
N VAL A 32 -14.17 39.98 -33.69
CA VAL A 32 -13.29 39.47 -34.76
C VAL A 32 -13.90 38.22 -35.43
N ALA A 33 -14.44 37.27 -34.66
CA ALA A 33 -15.08 36.10 -35.24
C ALA A 33 -16.28 36.45 -36.13
N VAL A 34 -17.13 37.41 -35.72
CA VAL A 34 -18.27 37.89 -36.53
C VAL A 34 -17.79 38.52 -37.84
N LEU A 35 -16.75 39.36 -37.80
CA LEU A 35 -16.15 39.95 -39.00
C LEU A 35 -15.54 38.91 -39.94
N LEU A 36 -15.06 37.78 -39.41
CA LEU A 36 -14.50 36.69 -40.20
C LEU A 36 -15.57 35.76 -40.81
N VAL A 37 -16.85 35.83 -40.40
CA VAL A 37 -17.91 34.94 -40.91
C VAL A 37 -18.10 35.04 -42.44
N PRO A 38 -18.17 36.23 -43.07
CA PRO A 38 -18.32 36.32 -44.53
C PRO A 38 -17.14 35.67 -45.28
N ILE A 39 -15.91 35.88 -44.81
CA ILE A 39 -14.70 35.27 -45.38
C ILE A 39 -14.74 33.75 -45.21
N ALA A 40 -15.14 33.27 -44.03
CA ALA A 40 -15.29 31.85 -43.76
C ALA A 40 -16.43 31.21 -44.58
N PHE A 41 -17.48 31.97 -44.89
CA PHE A 41 -18.59 31.52 -45.74
C PHE A 41 -18.14 31.26 -47.17
N CYS A 42 -17.33 32.15 -47.74
CA CYS A 42 -16.73 31.92 -49.07
C CYS A 42 -15.87 30.66 -49.13
N ARG A 43 -15.22 30.29 -48.01
CA ARG A 43 -14.32 29.11 -47.94
C ARG A 43 -15.06 27.81 -47.61
N ALA A 44 -16.07 27.86 -46.75
CA ALA A 44 -16.84 26.69 -46.29
C ALA A 44 -18.25 27.11 -45.85
N PRO A 45 -19.22 27.25 -46.78
CA PRO A 45 -20.54 27.79 -46.50
C PRO A 45 -21.27 27.09 -45.34
N GLY A 46 -21.24 25.75 -45.32
CA GLY A 46 -21.87 24.93 -44.29
C GLY A 46 -21.16 24.92 -42.93
N ARG A 47 -19.96 25.51 -42.82
CA ARG A 47 -19.16 25.56 -41.57
C ARG A 47 -18.60 26.95 -41.28
N ALA A 48 -19.16 28.00 -41.88
CA ALA A 48 -18.63 29.36 -41.82
C ALA A 48 -18.43 29.86 -40.38
N ARG A 49 -19.45 29.68 -39.52
CA ARG A 49 -19.40 30.06 -38.09
C ARG A 49 -18.36 29.23 -37.32
N PHE A 50 -18.27 27.95 -37.61
CA PHE A 50 -17.28 27.07 -36.99
C PHE A 50 -15.86 27.53 -37.35
N LEU A 51 -15.58 27.76 -38.63
CA LEU A 51 -14.27 28.15 -39.14
C LEU A 51 -13.85 29.55 -38.66
N ALA A 52 -14.76 30.53 -38.70
CA ALA A 52 -14.51 31.87 -38.19
C ALA A 52 -14.19 31.88 -36.68
N CYS A 53 -14.85 31.01 -35.90
CA CYS A 53 -14.54 30.79 -34.49
C CYS A 53 -13.14 30.21 -34.30
N GLN A 54 -12.75 29.18 -35.07
CA GLN A 54 -11.40 28.60 -34.96
C GLN A 54 -10.31 29.65 -35.26
N TRP A 55 -10.50 30.48 -36.29
CA TRP A 55 -9.55 31.55 -36.64
C TRP A 55 -9.46 32.63 -35.57
N ALA A 56 -10.60 33.07 -35.03
CA ALA A 56 -10.59 34.06 -33.94
C ALA A 56 -9.91 33.51 -32.68
N LEU A 57 -10.12 32.22 -32.36
CA LEU A 57 -9.46 31.56 -31.23
C LEU A 57 -7.95 31.40 -31.47
N SER A 58 -7.49 31.10 -32.69
CA SER A 58 -6.05 31.02 -32.99
C SER A 58 -5.36 32.39 -32.88
N LEU A 59 -6.05 33.48 -33.24
CA LEU A 59 -5.54 34.83 -33.00
C LEU A 59 -5.50 35.17 -31.51
N ARG A 60 -6.49 34.70 -30.73
CA ARG A 60 -6.57 34.94 -29.29
C ARG A 60 -5.55 34.14 -28.49
N PHE A 61 -5.25 32.92 -28.92
CA PHE A 61 -4.33 31.97 -28.30
C PHE A 61 -3.24 31.53 -29.30
N PRO A 62 -2.32 32.42 -29.71
CA PRO A 62 -1.36 32.15 -30.78
C PRO A 62 -0.33 31.07 -30.42
N ALA A 63 -0.14 30.78 -29.13
CA ALA A 63 0.73 29.71 -28.63
C ALA A 63 -0.01 28.38 -28.41
N GLU A 64 -1.28 28.28 -28.84
CA GLU A 64 -2.04 27.04 -28.79
C GLU A 64 -1.55 26.07 -29.87
N ASP A 65 -1.28 24.81 -29.49
CA ASP A 65 -0.97 23.74 -30.44
C ASP A 65 -1.97 22.59 -30.28
N LEU A 66 -2.67 22.28 -31.38
CA LEU A 66 -3.65 21.19 -31.45
C LEU A 66 -3.10 19.97 -32.21
N ARG A 67 -1.87 20.05 -32.74
CA ARG A 67 -1.26 18.94 -33.48
C ARG A 67 -1.01 17.76 -32.55
N GLY A 68 -1.14 16.55 -33.10
CA GLY A 68 -0.96 15.30 -32.35
C GLY A 68 -2.13 14.89 -31.47
N LEU A 69 -3.18 15.72 -31.32
CA LEU A 69 -4.42 15.26 -30.69
C LEU A 69 -5.05 14.14 -31.53
N ALA A 70 -5.56 13.11 -30.85
CA ALA A 70 -6.29 12.04 -31.52
C ALA A 70 -7.49 12.64 -32.28
N PRO A 71 -7.84 12.14 -33.47
CA PRO A 71 -8.88 12.74 -34.31
C PRO A 71 -10.21 12.99 -33.59
N GLN A 72 -10.61 12.06 -32.71
CA GLN A 72 -11.83 12.15 -31.92
C GLN A 72 -11.74 13.24 -30.84
N THR A 73 -10.60 13.33 -30.14
CA THR A 73 -10.33 14.39 -29.17
C THR A 73 -10.32 15.77 -29.82
N LEU A 74 -9.68 15.89 -30.98
CA LEU A 74 -9.64 17.14 -31.75
C LEU A 74 -11.04 17.56 -32.19
N ALA A 75 -11.83 16.63 -32.72
CA ALA A 75 -13.21 16.88 -33.12
C ALA A 75 -14.08 17.30 -31.92
N ALA A 76 -14.00 16.56 -30.82
CA ALA A 76 -14.72 16.85 -29.58
C ALA A 76 -14.39 18.24 -29.04
N PHE A 77 -13.09 18.57 -28.93
CA PHE A 77 -12.62 19.84 -28.40
C PHE A 77 -12.99 21.03 -29.29
N THR A 78 -12.77 20.91 -30.60
CA THR A 78 -13.08 22.00 -31.53
C THR A 78 -14.59 22.25 -31.66
N HIS A 79 -15.41 21.20 -31.51
CA HIS A 79 -16.87 21.33 -31.50
C HIS A 79 -17.37 21.95 -30.18
N ALA A 80 -16.91 21.44 -29.04
CA ALA A 80 -17.25 21.97 -27.72
C ALA A 80 -16.89 23.46 -27.60
N ARG A 81 -15.68 23.86 -28.03
CA ARG A 81 -15.26 25.27 -27.98
C ARG A 81 -16.02 26.17 -28.94
N ALA A 82 -16.47 25.66 -30.08
CA ALA A 82 -17.28 26.43 -31.02
C ALA A 82 -18.70 26.66 -30.49
N GLU A 83 -19.32 25.65 -29.85
CA GLU A 83 -20.62 25.82 -29.21
C GLU A 83 -20.53 26.77 -28.01
N ALA A 84 -19.54 26.56 -27.13
CA ALA A 84 -19.27 27.43 -26.00
C ALA A 84 -19.10 28.90 -26.45
N PHE A 85 -18.37 29.12 -27.55
CA PHE A 85 -18.08 30.44 -28.10
C PHE A 85 -19.32 31.15 -28.63
N TRP A 86 -20.14 30.48 -29.44
CA TRP A 86 -21.28 31.10 -30.10
C TRP A 86 -22.54 31.15 -29.26
N ARG A 87 -22.81 30.09 -28.48
CA ARG A 87 -24.04 29.97 -27.69
C ARG A 87 -23.91 30.71 -26.35
N ASP A 88 -22.82 30.45 -25.65
CA ASP A 88 -22.66 30.87 -24.24
C ASP A 88 -21.57 31.93 -24.07
N GLY A 89 -20.95 32.32 -25.18
CA GLY A 89 -19.90 33.32 -25.21
C GLY A 89 -18.59 32.92 -24.54
N GLN A 90 -18.43 31.67 -24.13
CA GLN A 90 -17.24 31.24 -23.40
C GLN A 90 -16.09 30.95 -24.36
N LEU A 91 -14.90 31.46 -24.02
CA LEU A 91 -13.69 31.09 -24.72
C LEU A 91 -13.12 29.82 -24.09
N ILE A 92 -12.70 28.88 -24.92
CA ILE A 92 -11.94 27.71 -24.50
C ILE A 92 -10.71 27.61 -25.41
N GLY A 93 -9.54 27.70 -24.80
CA GLY A 93 -8.25 27.50 -25.43
C GLY A 93 -7.46 26.42 -24.72
N LEU A 94 -6.43 25.92 -25.38
CA LEU A 94 -5.54 24.88 -24.90
C LEU A 94 -4.22 25.49 -24.41
N THR A 95 -3.76 24.98 -23.28
CA THR A 95 -2.46 25.26 -22.69
C THR A 95 -1.49 24.11 -22.96
N SER A 96 -1.98 22.87 -22.93
CA SER A 96 -1.22 21.68 -23.30
C SER A 96 -2.15 20.62 -23.90
N GLY A 97 -1.75 20.06 -25.05
CA GLY A 97 -2.48 19.02 -25.77
C GLY A 97 -1.65 17.75 -25.85
N HIS A 98 -1.37 17.27 -27.06
CA HIS A 98 -0.45 16.16 -27.24
C HIS A 98 0.99 16.55 -26.85
N ARG A 99 1.70 15.62 -26.21
CA ARG A 99 3.15 15.70 -25.96
C ARG A 99 3.79 14.46 -26.55
N ASP A 100 4.92 14.59 -27.21
CA ASP A 100 5.61 13.40 -27.69
C ASP A 100 6.18 12.60 -26.50
N ALA A 101 6.45 11.31 -26.71
CA ALA A 101 6.91 10.43 -25.66
C ALA A 101 8.27 10.86 -25.08
N ALA A 102 9.15 11.48 -25.88
CA ALA A 102 10.46 11.92 -25.43
C ALA A 102 10.36 13.17 -24.54
N GLU A 103 9.50 14.13 -24.91
CA GLU A 103 9.13 15.29 -24.11
C GLU A 103 8.55 14.84 -22.76
N GLN A 104 7.57 13.93 -22.79
CA GLN A 104 6.96 13.40 -21.57
C GLN A 104 8.00 12.66 -20.70
N GLN A 105 8.93 11.92 -21.32
CA GLN A 105 10.01 11.24 -20.60
C GLN A 105 10.96 12.23 -19.94
N GLN A 106 11.29 13.34 -20.60
CA GLN A 106 12.13 14.39 -20.03
C GLN A 106 11.46 15.06 -18.81
N ILE A 107 10.17 15.36 -18.89
CA ILE A 107 9.40 15.93 -17.77
C ILE A 107 9.34 14.92 -16.62
N PHE A 108 9.06 13.65 -16.91
CA PHE A 108 9.01 12.60 -15.90
C PHE A 108 10.38 12.40 -15.22
N ALA A 109 11.46 12.27 -15.99
CA ALA A 109 12.81 12.12 -15.46
C ALA A 109 13.26 13.34 -14.64
N ALA A 110 12.86 14.55 -15.03
CA ALA A 110 13.11 15.75 -14.23
C ALA A 110 12.38 15.70 -12.88
N GLU A 111 11.15 15.20 -12.84
CA GLU A 111 10.41 15.02 -11.60
C GLU A 111 10.97 13.88 -10.74
N VAL A 112 11.47 12.80 -11.34
CA VAL A 112 12.20 11.74 -10.62
C VAL A 112 13.44 12.31 -9.94
N ARG A 113 14.23 13.11 -10.66
CA ARG A 113 15.40 13.80 -10.08
C ARG A 113 15.00 14.75 -8.95
N ARG A 114 13.88 15.46 -9.10
CA ARG A 114 13.40 16.43 -8.10
C ARG A 114 12.83 15.77 -6.85
N SER A 115 12.08 14.69 -7.01
CA SER A 115 11.35 14.00 -5.94
C SER A 115 12.15 12.89 -5.28
N GLY A 116 13.33 12.55 -5.84
CA GLY A 116 14.24 11.54 -5.33
C GLY A 116 13.77 10.10 -5.52
N SER A 117 12.58 9.87 -6.11
CA SER A 117 12.08 8.52 -6.37
C SER A 117 11.05 8.47 -7.49
N VAL A 118 11.03 7.34 -8.21
CA VAL A 118 10.02 7.06 -9.25
C VAL A 118 8.60 7.06 -8.68
N PRO A 119 8.29 6.43 -7.53
CA PRO A 119 6.94 6.47 -6.95
C PRO A 119 6.49 7.88 -6.56
N ALA A 120 7.38 8.75 -6.07
CA ALA A 120 7.03 10.14 -5.75
C ALA A 120 6.81 10.98 -7.02
N ALA A 121 7.62 10.76 -8.06
CA ALA A 121 7.45 11.46 -9.33
C ALA A 121 6.14 11.09 -10.03
N ARG A 122 5.76 9.81 -10.01
CA ARG A 122 4.51 9.29 -10.57
C ARG A 122 3.26 9.96 -10.00
N ARG A 123 3.34 10.58 -8.82
CA ARG A 123 2.22 11.32 -8.21
C ARG A 123 1.96 12.68 -8.88
N ARG A 124 2.92 13.20 -9.64
CA ARG A 124 2.89 14.55 -10.21
C ARG A 124 3.02 14.57 -11.73
N VAL A 125 3.75 13.61 -12.28
CA VAL A 125 3.97 13.45 -13.71
C VAL A 125 3.92 11.95 -14.01
N LEU A 126 3.09 11.54 -14.96
CA LEU A 126 3.05 10.15 -15.42
C LEU A 126 4.19 9.87 -16.40
N PRO A 127 4.77 8.66 -16.41
CA PRO A 127 5.71 8.28 -17.45
C PRO A 127 5.00 8.20 -18.82
N PRO A 128 5.74 8.22 -19.94
CA PRO A 128 5.18 8.26 -21.29
C PRO A 128 4.14 7.19 -21.59
N GLU A 129 4.39 5.96 -21.14
CA GLU A 129 3.53 4.79 -21.34
C GLU A 129 2.14 4.93 -20.69
N GLU A 130 2.02 5.77 -19.67
CA GLU A 130 0.78 5.99 -18.91
C GLU A 130 0.14 7.36 -19.20
N SER A 131 0.85 8.25 -19.89
CA SER A 131 0.39 9.61 -20.13
C SER A 131 -0.65 9.70 -21.24
N ARG A 132 -1.85 10.15 -20.89
CA ARG A 132 -2.95 10.40 -21.84
C ARG A 132 -2.65 11.57 -22.80
N HIS A 133 -1.72 12.44 -22.44
CA HIS A 133 -1.18 13.46 -23.35
C HIS A 133 -0.36 12.83 -24.49
N VAL A 134 0.40 11.76 -24.22
CA VAL A 134 1.15 11.04 -25.27
C VAL A 134 0.22 10.33 -26.24
N GLN A 135 -0.93 9.88 -25.76
CA GLN A 135 -1.97 9.26 -26.59
C GLN A 135 -2.82 10.29 -27.37
N GLY A 136 -2.61 11.59 -27.17
CA GLY A 136 -3.43 12.65 -27.77
C GLY A 136 -4.88 12.70 -27.26
N LEU A 137 -5.13 12.16 -26.06
CA LEU A 137 -6.46 12.03 -25.46
C LEU A 137 -6.72 13.02 -24.32
N ALA A 138 -5.71 13.77 -23.87
CA ALA A 138 -5.80 14.73 -22.78
C ALA A 138 -5.61 16.18 -23.23
N LEU A 139 -6.25 17.10 -22.49
CA LEU A 139 -6.35 18.53 -22.77
C LEU A 139 -6.24 19.34 -21.47
N ASP A 140 -5.23 20.20 -21.36
CA ASP A 140 -5.14 21.20 -20.30
C ASP A 140 -5.68 22.53 -20.81
N VAL A 141 -6.87 22.93 -20.35
CA VAL A 141 -7.65 24.04 -20.93
C VAL A 141 -7.53 25.35 -20.13
N ARG A 142 -7.86 26.45 -20.80
CA ARG A 142 -7.91 27.81 -20.28
C ARG A 142 -8.98 28.63 -21.01
N PRO A 143 -9.41 29.80 -20.50
CA PRO A 143 -9.29 30.23 -19.11
C PRO A 143 -10.20 29.41 -18.17
N THR A 144 -10.23 29.76 -16.89
CA THR A 144 -11.03 29.06 -15.87
C THR A 144 -12.51 29.03 -16.19
N GLU A 145 -13.06 30.07 -16.82
CA GLU A 145 -14.46 30.12 -17.25
C GLU A 145 -14.74 29.09 -18.34
N GLY A 146 -13.80 28.89 -19.27
CA GLY A 146 -13.86 27.87 -20.31
C GLY A 146 -13.80 26.45 -19.72
N ALA A 147 -12.92 26.24 -18.75
CA ALA A 147 -12.85 24.97 -18.00
C ALA A 147 -14.16 24.66 -17.26
N ARG A 148 -14.73 25.66 -16.57
CA ARG A 148 -16.06 25.53 -15.92
C ARG A 148 -17.18 25.27 -16.91
N TRP A 149 -17.07 25.77 -18.13
CA TRP A 149 -18.03 25.47 -19.19
C TRP A 149 -17.93 24.00 -19.61
N LEU A 150 -16.71 23.48 -19.83
CA LEU A 150 -16.48 22.07 -20.15
C LEU A 150 -16.88 21.15 -19.01
N GLU A 151 -16.71 21.57 -17.75
CA GLU A 151 -17.21 20.80 -16.60
C GLU A 151 -18.73 20.56 -16.68
N ARG A 152 -19.49 21.57 -17.12
CA ARG A 152 -20.95 21.48 -17.20
C ARG A 152 -21.49 20.84 -18.48
N HIS A 153 -20.77 20.99 -19.59
CA HIS A 153 -21.28 20.64 -20.92
C HIS A 153 -20.40 19.66 -21.70
N GLY A 154 -19.16 19.47 -21.27
CA GLY A 154 -18.13 18.69 -21.98
C GLY A 154 -18.52 17.24 -22.19
N GLY A 155 -19.29 16.64 -21.28
CA GLY A 155 -19.77 15.26 -21.40
C GLY A 155 -20.54 14.98 -22.70
N ARG A 156 -21.25 15.99 -23.26
CA ARG A 156 -21.94 15.87 -24.56
C ARG A 156 -20.99 15.61 -25.73
N TYR A 157 -19.73 15.96 -25.58
CA TYR A 157 -18.67 15.77 -26.57
C TYR A 157 -17.66 14.70 -26.13
N GLY A 158 -17.94 13.98 -25.03
CA GLY A 158 -17.02 13.01 -24.45
C GLY A 158 -15.81 13.64 -23.74
N LEU A 159 -15.87 14.93 -23.38
CA LEU A 159 -14.79 15.62 -22.68
C LEU A 159 -15.10 15.69 -21.18
N TYR A 160 -14.34 14.94 -20.39
CA TYR A 160 -14.58 14.82 -18.96
C TYR A 160 -13.37 15.24 -18.16
N ARG A 161 -13.63 16.00 -17.09
CA ARG A 161 -12.61 16.28 -16.10
C ARG A 161 -12.37 15.03 -15.25
N VAL A 162 -11.11 14.63 -15.17
CA VAL A 162 -10.74 13.35 -14.54
C VAL A 162 -10.34 13.53 -13.07
N TYR A 163 -9.74 14.65 -12.68
CA TYR A 163 -9.22 14.85 -11.33
C TYR A 163 -9.87 16.02 -10.57
N ASP A 164 -10.22 15.78 -9.30
CA ASP A 164 -10.92 16.74 -8.42
C ASP A 164 -10.16 18.04 -8.14
N ASN A 165 -8.84 18.05 -8.25
CA ASN A 165 -7.99 19.21 -7.98
C ASN A 165 -7.39 19.84 -9.25
N GLU A 166 -7.50 19.19 -10.41
CA GLU A 166 -7.03 19.72 -11.69
C GLU A 166 -8.22 20.24 -12.49
N TRP A 167 -8.69 21.44 -12.14
CA TRP A 167 -9.84 22.05 -12.82
C TRP A 167 -9.61 22.31 -14.31
N TRP A 168 -8.34 22.37 -14.73
CA TRP A 168 -7.94 22.60 -16.11
C TRP A 168 -7.80 21.32 -16.94
N HIS A 169 -7.78 20.12 -16.34
CA HIS A 169 -7.45 18.89 -17.04
C HIS A 169 -8.70 18.11 -17.49
N PHE A 170 -8.80 17.84 -18.79
CA PHE A 170 -9.90 17.10 -19.41
C PHE A 170 -9.36 15.96 -20.29
N GLU A 171 -10.07 14.84 -20.32
CA GLU A 171 -9.78 13.74 -21.23
C GLU A 171 -10.98 13.42 -22.12
N TYR A 172 -10.69 13.02 -23.36
CA TYR A 172 -11.68 12.42 -24.23
C TYR A 172 -11.96 10.96 -23.84
N ARG A 173 -13.24 10.65 -23.58
CA ARG A 173 -13.74 9.31 -23.24
C ARG A 173 -15.10 9.06 -23.86
N THR A 174 -15.35 7.80 -24.23
CA THR A 174 -16.62 7.36 -24.82
C THR A 174 -17.75 7.19 -23.79
N ALA A 175 -17.41 7.17 -22.51
CA ALA A 175 -18.36 7.14 -21.39
C ALA A 175 -17.85 8.04 -20.26
N GLU A 176 -18.77 8.52 -19.42
CA GLU A 176 -18.44 9.37 -18.27
C GLU A 176 -17.54 8.59 -17.29
N PRO A 177 -16.30 9.05 -17.05
CA PRO A 177 -15.43 8.41 -16.08
C PRO A 177 -15.88 8.75 -14.66
N VAL A 178 -15.61 7.83 -13.73
CA VAL A 178 -15.63 8.20 -12.31
C VAL A 178 -14.54 9.24 -12.08
N ARG A 179 -14.96 10.41 -11.57
CA ARG A 179 -14.05 11.48 -11.18
C ARG A 179 -13.12 10.99 -10.08
N LEU A 180 -11.82 11.05 -10.35
CA LEU A 180 -10.81 10.60 -9.44
C LEU A 180 -10.52 11.72 -8.43
N PRO A 181 -10.50 11.42 -7.12
CA PRO A 181 -9.86 12.33 -6.18
C PRO A 181 -8.42 12.58 -6.61
N HIS A 182 -7.85 13.70 -6.17
CA HIS A 182 -6.41 13.89 -6.25
C HIS A 182 -5.70 12.60 -5.83
N PRO A 183 -4.58 12.19 -6.47
CA PRO A 183 -3.79 11.03 -6.04
C PRO A 183 -3.41 10.99 -4.54
N ASP A 184 -3.68 12.06 -3.78
CA ASP A 184 -3.49 12.14 -2.33
C ASP A 184 -4.76 12.41 -1.45
N ALA A 185 -6.02 12.21 -1.89
CA ALA A 185 -7.20 12.38 -0.99
C ALA A 185 -7.82 11.05 -0.48
N PRO A 186 -8.03 10.88 0.85
CA PRO A 186 -8.72 9.72 1.44
C PRO A 186 -10.23 9.79 1.22
N ARG A 187 -10.85 8.65 0.90
CA ARG A 187 -12.28 8.53 0.55
C ARG A 187 -13.20 8.84 1.75
N ALA A 188 -14.05 9.87 1.63
CA ALA A 188 -15.19 10.08 2.52
C ALA A 188 -16.45 9.34 2.00
N ARG A 189 -17.21 8.69 2.89
CA ARG A 189 -18.49 8.02 2.60
C ARG A 189 -19.64 9.03 2.66
N VAL A 190 -20.57 8.97 1.71
CA VAL A 190 -21.89 9.65 1.78
C VAL A 190 -22.98 8.60 2.01
N PRO A 191 -23.93 8.79 2.93
CA PRO A 191 -25.02 7.85 3.16
C PRO A 191 -26.19 8.07 2.17
N GLY A 192 -26.76 6.97 1.67
CA GLY A 192 -28.16 6.95 1.23
C GLY A 192 -28.46 7.21 -0.25
N VAL A 193 -27.95 6.37 -1.16
CA VAL A 193 -28.66 6.02 -2.41
C VAL A 193 -28.39 4.53 -2.66
N ILE A 194 -29.45 3.73 -2.80
CA ILE A 194 -29.34 2.30 -3.16
C ILE A 194 -29.04 2.23 -4.66
N GLU A 195 -27.78 2.46 -5.03
CA GLU A 195 -27.25 2.00 -6.31
C GLU A 195 -26.83 0.54 -6.17
N ARG A 196 -27.27 -0.32 -7.10
CA ARG A 196 -26.72 -1.67 -7.25
C ARG A 196 -25.23 -1.54 -7.50
N ARG A 197 -24.44 -1.75 -6.45
CA ARG A 197 -22.98 -1.83 -6.48
C ARG A 197 -22.55 -2.79 -7.61
N SER A 198 -21.99 -2.25 -8.68
CA SER A 198 -20.94 -2.99 -9.39
C SER A 198 -19.67 -2.89 -8.56
N THR A 199 -19.68 -3.56 -7.40
CA THR A 199 -18.44 -3.94 -6.73
C THR A 199 -17.77 -4.90 -7.67
N THR A 200 -16.61 -4.53 -8.22
CA THR A 200 -15.69 -5.55 -8.72
C THR A 200 -15.35 -6.43 -7.53
N LEU A 201 -16.03 -7.57 -7.44
CA LEU A 201 -15.75 -8.58 -6.44
C LEU A 201 -14.35 -9.10 -6.79
N ARG A 202 -13.40 -8.91 -5.88
CA ARG A 202 -12.02 -9.35 -6.03
C ARG A 202 -11.61 -10.04 -4.74
N PRO A 203 -10.65 -10.98 -4.81
CA PRO A 203 -10.08 -11.56 -3.60
C PRO A 203 -9.62 -10.46 -2.64
N THR A 204 -10.05 -10.57 -1.40
CA THR A 204 -9.83 -9.55 -0.37
C THR A 204 -9.33 -10.20 0.91
N LEU A 205 -8.16 -9.77 1.35
CA LEU A 205 -7.63 -10.02 2.69
C LEU A 205 -8.11 -8.88 3.59
N LEU A 206 -9.01 -9.21 4.51
CA LEU A 206 -9.54 -8.30 5.52
C LEU A 206 -8.74 -8.47 6.81
N THR A 207 -8.07 -7.42 7.25
CA THR A 207 -7.40 -7.36 8.55
C THR A 207 -8.41 -7.00 9.63
N LEU A 208 -8.31 -7.67 10.78
CA LEU A 208 -9.23 -7.58 11.91
C LEU A 208 -8.54 -6.91 13.13
N PRO A 209 -8.60 -5.57 13.28
CA PRO A 209 -7.95 -4.85 14.38
C PRO A 209 -8.37 -5.32 15.78
N ALA A 210 -9.61 -5.78 15.95
CA ALA A 210 -10.12 -6.30 17.22
C ALA A 210 -9.36 -7.54 17.68
N ALA A 211 -9.02 -8.45 16.77
CA ALA A 211 -8.20 -9.62 17.08
C ALA A 211 -6.77 -9.22 17.49
N VAL A 212 -6.16 -8.25 16.79
CA VAL A 212 -4.85 -7.70 17.17
C VAL A 212 -4.91 -7.10 18.59
N THR A 213 -6.00 -6.39 18.90
CA THR A 213 -6.22 -5.78 20.22
C THR A 213 -6.33 -6.85 21.31
N ALA A 214 -7.12 -7.89 21.08
CA ALA A 214 -7.27 -9.02 22.00
C ALA A 214 -5.94 -9.74 22.24
N ASN A 215 -5.17 -10.00 21.18
CA ASN A 215 -3.87 -10.65 21.28
C ASN A 215 -2.86 -9.82 22.07
N VAL A 216 -2.84 -8.48 21.88
CA VAL A 216 -1.97 -7.60 22.68
C VAL A 216 -2.40 -7.60 24.15
N ALA A 217 -3.70 -7.62 24.44
CA ALA A 217 -4.20 -7.72 25.81
C ALA A 217 -3.76 -9.02 26.48
N GLU A 218 -3.84 -10.15 25.77
CA GLU A 218 -3.39 -11.47 26.23
C GLU A 218 -1.90 -11.46 26.60
N ILE A 219 -1.05 -10.88 25.74
CA ILE A 219 0.38 -10.73 26.03
C ILE A 219 0.62 -9.83 27.25
N ARG A 220 -0.08 -8.69 27.32
CA ARG A 220 0.09 -7.74 28.42
C ARG A 220 -0.28 -8.33 29.77
N ALA A 221 -1.22 -9.27 29.82
CA ALA A 221 -1.56 -9.99 31.05
C ALA A 221 -0.41 -10.88 31.57
N ARG A 222 0.54 -11.26 30.69
CA ARG A 222 1.62 -12.21 31.00
C ARG A 222 2.96 -11.54 31.32
N THR A 223 3.13 -10.27 30.98
CA THR A 223 4.38 -9.55 31.18
C THR A 223 4.22 -8.26 31.98
N ARG A 224 5.21 -7.97 32.83
CA ARG A 224 5.37 -6.66 33.47
C ARG A 224 6.18 -5.68 32.63
N GLY A 225 6.85 -6.18 31.59
CA GLY A 225 7.63 -5.36 30.66
C GLY A 225 6.74 -4.64 29.64
N THR A 226 7.33 -3.72 28.88
CA THR A 226 6.62 -3.13 27.74
C THR A 226 6.48 -4.14 26.60
N VAL A 227 5.40 -4.04 25.83
CA VAL A 227 5.23 -4.80 24.59
C VAL A 227 5.76 -3.97 23.43
N MET A 228 6.68 -4.56 22.66
CA MET A 228 7.03 -4.09 21.32
C MET A 228 6.22 -4.87 20.30
N ALA A 229 5.36 -4.19 19.55
CA ALA A 229 4.63 -4.77 18.43
C ALA A 229 5.53 -4.80 17.18
N VAL A 230 5.95 -5.99 16.79
CA VAL A 230 6.79 -6.22 15.62
C VAL A 230 5.90 -6.33 14.38
N VAL A 231 5.99 -5.35 13.48
CA VAL A 231 5.10 -5.21 12.31
C VAL A 231 5.87 -5.23 10.98
N LYS A 232 7.03 -5.88 10.96
CA LYS A 232 7.82 -6.15 9.74
C LYS A 232 7.02 -6.93 8.69
N ALA A 233 7.49 -6.91 7.44
CA ALA A 233 6.88 -7.64 6.33
C ALA A 233 5.38 -7.30 6.18
N ASP A 234 5.09 -6.00 6.15
CA ASP A 234 3.74 -5.44 6.06
C ASP A 234 2.80 -5.94 7.18
N GLY A 235 3.27 -5.96 8.43
CA GLY A 235 2.48 -6.49 9.56
C GLY A 235 2.16 -7.97 9.36
N TYR A 236 3.15 -8.77 8.95
CA TYR A 236 2.97 -10.19 8.61
C TYR A 236 1.93 -10.38 7.49
N GLY A 237 1.93 -9.48 6.49
CA GLY A 237 1.00 -9.49 5.35
C GLY A 237 -0.36 -8.81 5.59
N HIS A 238 -0.66 -8.38 6.83
CA HIS A 238 -1.94 -7.81 7.24
C HIS A 238 -2.04 -6.29 7.06
N GLY A 239 -1.01 -5.62 6.54
CA GLY A 239 -0.92 -4.16 6.51
C GLY A 239 -0.24 -3.62 7.77
N ALA A 240 1.01 -3.17 7.64
CA ALA A 240 1.82 -2.75 8.79
C ALA A 240 1.17 -1.61 9.60
N VAL A 241 0.63 -0.60 8.92
CA VAL A 241 -0.03 0.55 9.58
C VAL A 241 -1.28 0.11 10.34
N ALA A 242 -2.03 -0.84 9.78
CA ALA A 242 -3.26 -1.34 10.39
C ALA A 242 -2.97 -2.05 11.71
N VAL A 243 -2.05 -3.02 11.67
CA VAL A 243 -1.63 -3.79 12.83
C VAL A 243 -0.96 -2.88 13.86
N ALA A 244 -0.09 -1.97 13.45
CA ALA A 244 0.61 -1.06 14.35
C ALA A 244 -0.34 -0.14 15.11
N ARG A 245 -1.34 0.44 14.43
CA ARG A 245 -2.34 1.29 15.10
C ARG A 245 -3.15 0.52 16.13
N ALA A 246 -3.65 -0.66 15.77
CA ALA A 246 -4.39 -1.53 16.69
C ALA A 246 -3.54 -1.92 17.90
N ALA A 247 -2.29 -2.34 17.67
CA ALA A 247 -1.40 -2.76 18.74
C ALA A 247 -1.03 -1.60 19.69
N VAL A 248 -0.76 -0.40 19.16
CA VAL A 248 -0.48 0.79 19.98
C VAL A 248 -1.71 1.20 20.78
N ALA A 249 -2.89 1.21 20.17
CA ALA A 249 -4.15 1.48 20.87
C ALA A 249 -4.42 0.48 22.01
N ALA A 250 -4.00 -0.79 21.84
CA ALA A 250 -4.08 -1.84 22.85
C ALA A 250 -2.99 -1.76 23.94
N GLY A 251 -2.04 -0.82 23.82
CA GLY A 251 -1.01 -0.55 24.82
C GLY A 251 0.40 -1.07 24.48
N ALA A 252 0.69 -1.40 23.22
CA ALA A 252 2.07 -1.60 22.79
C ALA A 252 2.85 -0.28 22.87
N GLY A 253 3.88 -0.26 23.72
CA GLY A 253 4.70 0.94 23.96
C GLY A 253 5.83 1.14 22.96
N TRP A 254 6.09 0.14 22.11
CA TRP A 254 7.14 0.16 21.09
C TRP A 254 6.66 -0.51 19.81
N LEU A 255 7.32 -0.19 18.70
CA LEU A 255 7.18 -0.89 17.42
C LEU A 255 8.53 -1.45 16.98
N GLY A 256 8.48 -2.54 16.19
CA GLY A 256 9.67 -3.16 15.60
C GLY A 256 9.50 -3.43 14.12
N THR A 257 10.48 -3.05 13.30
CA THR A 257 10.54 -3.31 11.85
C THR A 257 11.92 -3.84 11.45
N THR A 258 12.09 -4.35 10.24
CA THR A 258 13.43 -4.81 9.80
C THR A 258 14.27 -3.67 9.26
N SER A 259 13.65 -2.66 8.63
CA SER A 259 14.34 -1.56 7.97
C SER A 259 13.86 -0.18 8.40
N VAL A 260 14.71 0.84 8.18
CA VAL A 260 14.35 2.26 8.35
C VAL A 260 13.22 2.65 7.41
N ALA A 261 13.17 2.10 6.19
CA ALA A 261 12.11 2.40 5.23
C ALA A 261 10.71 1.97 5.75
N GLU A 262 10.61 0.76 6.33
CA GLU A 262 9.38 0.32 6.99
C GLU A 262 9.02 1.24 8.17
N ALA A 263 9.99 1.61 9.00
CA ALA A 263 9.76 2.51 10.14
C ALA A 263 9.30 3.91 9.70
N SER A 264 9.88 4.46 8.64
CA SER A 264 9.49 5.75 8.05
C SER A 264 8.05 5.75 7.53
N ALA A 265 7.57 4.62 7.00
CA ALA A 265 6.17 4.48 6.61
C ALA A 265 5.23 4.57 7.83
N LEU A 266 5.61 3.97 8.96
CA LEU A 266 4.86 4.06 10.23
C LEU A 266 4.87 5.48 10.80
N ARG A 267 6.02 6.18 10.73
CA ARG A 267 6.13 7.60 11.11
C ARG A 267 5.22 8.49 10.27
N THR A 268 5.23 8.30 8.96
CA THR A 268 4.34 9.01 8.02
C THR A 268 2.87 8.77 8.34
N ALA A 269 2.53 7.59 8.86
CA ALA A 269 1.18 7.25 9.31
C ALA A 269 0.82 7.83 10.70
N GLY A 270 1.69 8.64 11.31
CA GLY A 270 1.44 9.34 12.57
C GLY A 270 1.77 8.53 13.84
N LEU A 271 2.45 7.39 13.73
CA LEU A 271 2.84 6.59 14.90
C LEU A 271 4.05 7.21 15.59
N ALA A 272 3.85 7.66 16.84
CA ALA A 272 4.85 8.39 17.61
C ALA A 272 5.63 7.53 18.62
N VAL A 273 5.18 6.31 18.92
CA VAL A 273 5.91 5.40 19.84
C VAL A 273 7.31 5.07 19.30
N PRO A 274 8.30 4.78 20.16
CA PRO A 274 9.63 4.39 19.71
C PRO A 274 9.60 3.20 18.73
N ILE A 275 10.45 3.24 17.70
CA ILE A 275 10.59 2.16 16.71
C ILE A 275 12.02 1.66 16.74
N LEU A 276 12.19 0.33 16.78
CA LEU A 276 13.49 -0.34 16.64
C LEU A 276 13.59 -1.00 15.25
N THR A 277 14.74 -0.86 14.59
CA THR A 277 15.09 -1.58 13.34
C THR A 277 16.35 -2.41 13.52
N TRP A 278 16.55 -3.50 12.77
CA TRP A 278 17.68 -4.42 13.03
C TRP A 278 18.27 -5.17 11.82
N LEU A 279 17.77 -4.95 10.60
CA LEU A 279 18.26 -5.68 9.42
C LEU A 279 18.61 -4.69 8.30
N HIS A 280 19.89 -4.29 8.28
CA HIS A 280 20.41 -3.24 7.42
C HIS A 280 21.42 -3.81 6.41
N PRO A 281 20.99 -4.27 5.22
CA PRO A 281 21.84 -5.02 4.30
C PRO A 281 23.02 -4.21 3.73
N SER A 282 22.92 -2.88 3.72
CA SER A 282 23.98 -1.98 3.24
C SER A 282 24.70 -1.26 4.38
N GLY A 283 24.62 -1.81 5.59
CA GLY A 283 25.01 -1.11 6.82
C GLY A 283 23.96 -0.11 7.28
N ILE A 284 24.17 0.45 8.46
CA ILE A 284 23.23 1.37 9.10
C ILE A 284 23.41 2.78 8.53
N ASP A 285 22.37 3.32 7.91
CA ASP A 285 22.32 4.74 7.51
C ASP A 285 21.96 5.60 8.73
N ALA A 286 22.97 6.29 9.27
CA ALA A 286 22.84 7.08 10.50
C ALA A 286 21.95 8.32 10.31
N GLU A 287 22.03 8.96 9.14
CA GLU A 287 21.26 10.15 8.84
C GLU A 287 19.78 9.80 8.68
N ALA A 288 19.47 8.75 7.93
CA ALA A 288 18.10 8.26 7.78
C ALA A 288 17.52 7.79 9.12
N ALA A 289 18.29 7.08 9.94
CA ALA A 289 17.85 6.63 11.25
C ALA A 289 17.52 7.82 12.18
N ALA A 290 18.40 8.81 12.24
CA ALA A 290 18.20 10.01 13.05
C ALA A 290 17.01 10.84 12.54
N ALA A 291 16.90 11.05 11.23
CA ALA A 291 15.81 11.82 10.62
C ALA A 291 14.44 11.17 10.86
N ALA A 292 14.37 9.84 10.85
CA ALA A 292 13.13 9.11 11.14
C ALA A 292 12.85 8.94 12.66
N GLY A 293 13.81 9.32 13.53
CA GLY A 293 13.72 9.10 14.97
C GLY A 293 13.54 7.63 15.32
N VAL A 294 14.38 6.77 14.74
CA VAL A 294 14.35 5.32 14.95
C VAL A 294 15.60 4.85 15.68
N ASP A 295 15.42 3.91 16.58
CA ASP A 295 16.51 3.22 17.27
C ASP A 295 16.96 2.05 16.38
N VAL A 296 18.26 1.73 16.39
CA VAL A 296 18.84 0.66 15.55
C VAL A 296 19.52 -0.42 16.39
N ALA A 297 19.32 -1.68 16.05
CA ALA A 297 20.05 -2.79 16.66
C ALA A 297 21.38 -3.00 15.95
N VAL A 298 22.46 -3.16 16.73
CA VAL A 298 23.82 -3.32 16.22
C VAL A 298 24.38 -4.64 16.71
N GLY A 299 24.62 -5.56 15.77
CA GLY A 299 24.99 -6.95 16.04
C GLY A 299 26.44 -7.30 15.72
N SER A 300 27.27 -6.37 15.29
CA SER A 300 28.67 -6.64 15.00
C SER A 300 29.55 -5.41 15.26
N VAL A 301 30.85 -5.65 15.46
CA VAL A 301 31.85 -4.59 15.58
C VAL A 301 31.91 -3.76 14.31
N ASP A 302 31.84 -4.42 13.15
CA ASP A 302 31.87 -3.78 11.83
C ASP A 302 30.67 -2.85 11.61
N ASP A 303 29.45 -3.29 11.96
CA ASP A 303 28.25 -2.45 11.84
C ASP A 303 28.38 -1.18 12.70
N LEU A 304 28.86 -1.33 13.94
CA LEU A 304 29.05 -0.19 14.82
C LEU A 304 30.19 0.72 14.31
N GLY A 305 31.28 0.13 13.80
CA GLY A 305 32.40 0.87 13.23
C GLY A 305 31.97 1.71 12.03
N GLY A 306 31.20 1.11 11.11
CA GLY A 306 30.63 1.78 9.95
C GLY A 306 29.64 2.89 10.33
N LEU A 307 28.82 2.67 11.38
CA LEU A 307 27.93 3.69 11.93
C LEU A 307 28.72 4.88 12.51
N LEU A 308 29.79 4.61 13.27
CA LEU A 308 30.59 5.65 13.92
C LEU A 308 31.44 6.47 12.95
N ALA A 309 31.85 5.87 11.82
CA ALA A 309 32.62 6.54 10.77
C ALA A 309 31.84 7.61 9.99
N GLN A 310 30.51 7.54 10.00
CA GLN A 310 29.65 8.53 9.34
C GLN A 310 29.70 9.88 10.07
N ARG A 311 29.42 10.98 9.37
CA ARG A 311 29.23 12.31 9.97
C ARG A 311 27.74 12.66 10.01
N ALA A 312 27.04 12.06 10.96
CA ALA A 312 25.59 12.17 11.14
C ALA A 312 25.19 12.55 12.58
N PRO A 313 23.93 12.95 12.84
CA PRO A 313 23.44 13.17 14.20
C PRO A 313 23.55 11.93 15.10
N LEU A 314 23.36 12.13 16.41
CA LEU A 314 23.40 11.04 17.39
C LEU A 314 22.33 9.98 17.10
N VAL A 315 22.76 8.72 16.98
CA VAL A 315 21.88 7.57 16.79
C VAL A 315 21.72 6.79 18.09
N ARG A 316 20.50 6.37 18.40
CA ARG A 316 20.21 5.51 19.56
C ARG A 316 20.34 4.05 19.15
N VAL A 317 21.12 3.28 19.91
CA VAL A 317 21.48 1.90 19.55
C VAL A 317 21.05 0.88 20.60
N HIS A 318 20.61 -0.28 20.13
CA HIS A 318 20.43 -1.50 20.92
C HIS A 318 21.58 -2.45 20.59
N LEU A 319 22.44 -2.78 21.56
CA LEU A 319 23.51 -3.75 21.32
C LEU A 319 22.91 -5.16 21.26
N HIS A 320 23.06 -5.85 20.14
CA HIS A 320 22.47 -7.16 19.90
C HIS A 320 23.52 -8.24 20.18
N MET A 321 23.28 -9.06 21.20
CA MET A 321 24.09 -10.22 21.57
C MET A 321 23.52 -11.47 20.89
N ASP A 322 24.39 -12.33 20.33
CA ASP A 322 23.99 -13.68 19.98
C ASP A 322 23.89 -14.54 21.26
N THR A 323 22.66 -14.83 21.65
CA THR A 323 22.34 -15.65 22.82
C THR A 323 22.17 -17.14 22.49
N GLY A 324 22.61 -17.57 21.30
CA GLY A 324 22.55 -18.97 20.82
C GLY A 324 21.63 -19.18 19.62
N MET A 325 21.16 -18.11 18.97
CA MET A 325 20.38 -18.20 17.73
C MET A 325 21.29 -18.36 16.51
N SER A 326 22.53 -17.84 16.58
CA SER A 326 23.54 -17.94 15.51
C SER A 326 23.05 -17.52 14.12
N ARG A 327 22.18 -16.49 14.11
CA ARG A 327 21.61 -15.87 12.90
C ARG A 327 22.07 -14.43 12.72
N GLY A 328 22.21 -13.71 13.83
CA GLY A 328 22.65 -12.33 13.91
C GLY A 328 22.86 -11.96 15.37
N GLY A 329 23.48 -10.81 15.61
CA GLY A 329 23.97 -10.45 16.94
C GLY A 329 25.44 -10.80 17.12
N CYS A 330 26.06 -10.13 18.10
CA CYS A 330 27.47 -10.18 18.33
C CYS A 330 27.82 -11.49 19.04
N PRO A 331 28.73 -12.30 18.48
CA PRO A 331 29.20 -13.50 19.16
C PRO A 331 29.81 -13.16 20.52
N ARG A 332 29.67 -14.05 21.50
CA ARG A 332 30.18 -13.83 22.87
C ARG A 332 31.65 -13.40 22.91
N GLY A 333 32.49 -13.97 22.05
CA GLY A 333 33.92 -13.65 21.96
C GLY A 333 34.24 -12.22 21.51
N GLN A 334 33.31 -11.56 20.81
CA GLN A 334 33.46 -10.18 20.31
C GLN A 334 32.70 -9.16 21.17
N TRP A 335 31.95 -9.60 22.18
CA TRP A 335 31.06 -8.71 22.95
C TRP A 335 31.81 -7.61 23.69
N ALA A 336 32.98 -7.93 24.27
CA ALA A 336 33.82 -6.95 24.95
C ALA A 336 34.34 -5.86 24.00
N GLU A 337 34.71 -6.25 22.78
CA GLU A 337 35.15 -5.31 21.73
C GLU A 337 34.01 -4.38 21.29
N LEU A 338 32.81 -4.95 21.05
CA LEU A 338 31.64 -4.17 20.70
C LEU A 338 31.27 -3.15 21.78
N ILE A 339 31.32 -3.55 23.06
CA ILE A 339 31.13 -2.64 24.21
C ILE A 339 32.18 -1.52 24.19
N GLY A 340 33.46 -1.85 24.02
CA GLY A 340 34.54 -0.87 23.99
C GLY A 340 34.35 0.15 22.86
N LEU A 341 33.89 -0.29 21.70
CA LEU A 341 33.55 0.58 20.58
C LEU A 341 32.32 1.45 20.88
N ALA A 342 31.29 0.91 21.51
CA ALA A 342 30.10 1.65 21.93
C ALA A 342 30.42 2.74 22.98
N GLN A 343 31.33 2.47 23.93
CA GLN A 343 31.81 3.46 24.89
C GLN A 343 32.47 4.65 24.19
N ARG A 344 33.40 4.39 23.26
CA ARG A 344 34.05 5.44 22.47
C ARG A 344 33.03 6.25 21.67
N GLY A 345 32.09 5.57 21.01
CA GLY A 345 31.02 6.20 20.25
C GLY A 345 30.11 7.10 21.11
N GLN A 346 29.81 6.68 22.33
CA GLN A 346 28.99 7.46 23.27
C GLN A 346 29.74 8.66 23.85
N GLN A 347 31.01 8.51 24.21
CA GLN A 347 31.87 9.63 24.63
C GLN A 347 32.04 10.68 23.53
N ALA A 348 32.11 10.24 22.27
CA ALA A 348 32.17 11.12 21.11
C ALA A 348 30.80 11.71 20.70
N GLY A 349 29.71 11.44 21.42
CA GLY A 349 28.38 11.94 21.10
C GLY A 349 27.80 11.44 19.77
N ARG A 350 28.33 10.33 19.24
CA ARG A 350 27.92 9.73 17.95
C ARG A 350 26.75 8.76 18.13
N VAL A 351 26.76 8.00 19.23
CA VAL A 351 25.70 7.04 19.55
C VAL A 351 25.28 7.16 21.01
N ARG A 352 24.10 6.63 21.34
CA ARG A 352 23.67 6.39 22.72
C ARG A 352 23.16 4.98 22.87
N VAL A 353 23.73 4.20 23.78
CA VAL A 353 23.28 2.84 24.07
C VAL A 353 22.01 2.91 24.92
N VAL A 354 20.92 2.38 24.39
CA VAL A 354 19.58 2.49 25.00
C VAL A 354 18.91 1.14 25.20
N GLY A 355 19.44 0.09 24.55
CA GLY A 355 18.96 -1.27 24.74
C GLY A 355 20.04 -2.33 24.61
N VAL A 356 19.72 -3.52 25.12
CA VAL A 356 20.42 -4.77 24.83
C VAL A 356 19.38 -5.73 24.29
N MET A 357 19.69 -6.33 23.14
CA MET A 357 18.82 -7.25 22.42
C MET A 357 19.44 -8.65 22.39
N GLY A 358 18.61 -9.68 22.50
CA GLY A 358 18.96 -11.05 22.14
C GLY A 358 17.79 -11.73 21.42
N HIS A 359 17.93 -13.01 21.07
CA HIS A 359 16.84 -13.82 20.49
C HIS A 359 16.95 -15.28 20.93
N LEU A 360 15.80 -15.92 21.17
CA LEU A 360 15.75 -17.32 21.59
C LEU A 360 15.70 -18.25 20.38
N ALA A 361 16.44 -19.35 20.46
CA ALA A 361 16.43 -20.39 19.42
C ALA A 361 15.35 -21.47 19.66
N LEU A 362 15.03 -21.75 20.92
CA LEU A 362 14.22 -22.90 21.33
C LEU A 362 12.91 -22.52 22.02
N ALA A 363 12.49 -21.25 21.93
CA ALA A 363 11.31 -20.75 22.64
C ALA A 363 10.00 -21.46 22.26
N ASP A 364 9.94 -22.01 21.04
CA ASP A 364 8.77 -22.72 20.53
C ASP A 364 8.56 -24.07 21.22
N GLN A 365 9.56 -24.59 21.95
CA GLN A 365 9.44 -25.83 22.73
C GLN A 365 8.65 -25.65 24.04
N ALA A 366 8.31 -24.41 24.41
CA ALA A 366 7.65 -24.08 25.67
C ALA A 366 8.35 -24.61 26.94
N ASP A 367 9.66 -24.92 26.86
CA ASP A 367 10.45 -25.43 27.96
C ASP A 367 11.41 -24.35 28.50
N PRO A 368 11.20 -23.83 29.72
CA PRO A 368 12.12 -22.89 30.35
C PRO A 368 13.56 -23.42 30.49
N ALA A 369 13.76 -24.74 30.62
CA ALA A 369 15.11 -25.32 30.70
C ALA A 369 15.87 -25.15 29.38
N ALA A 370 15.19 -25.28 28.24
CA ALA A 370 15.77 -25.02 26.92
C ALA A 370 16.18 -23.55 26.72
N ASN A 371 15.46 -22.61 27.36
CA ASN A 371 15.75 -21.17 27.28
C ASN A 371 16.80 -20.69 28.29
N ALA A 372 17.07 -21.45 29.35
CA ALA A 372 17.93 -21.03 30.45
C ALA A 372 19.34 -20.56 30.03
N PRO A 373 20.04 -21.21 29.07
CA PRO A 373 21.34 -20.73 28.60
C PRO A 373 21.27 -19.34 27.95
N ALA A 374 20.27 -19.10 27.11
CA ALA A 374 20.08 -17.80 26.46
C ALA A 374 19.70 -16.70 27.46
N VAL A 375 18.89 -17.02 28.47
CA VAL A 375 18.57 -16.10 29.59
C VAL A 375 19.84 -15.75 30.38
N ALA A 376 20.69 -16.73 30.68
CA ALA A 376 21.96 -16.50 31.39
C ALA A 376 22.90 -15.60 30.57
N ALA A 377 23.07 -15.88 29.28
CA ALA A 377 23.88 -15.08 28.36
C ALA A 377 23.36 -13.64 28.26
N MET A 378 22.05 -13.44 28.18
CA MET A 378 21.44 -12.11 28.14
C MET A 378 21.68 -11.32 29.44
N ARG A 379 21.59 -11.98 30.61
CA ARG A 379 21.90 -11.35 31.91
C ARG A 379 23.37 -10.96 32.01
N GLU A 380 24.28 -11.80 31.52
CA GLU A 380 25.71 -11.51 31.45
C GLU A 380 25.99 -10.31 30.54
N ALA A 381 25.41 -10.31 29.34
CA ALA A 381 25.53 -9.21 28.39
C ALA A 381 25.09 -7.87 29.00
N GLN A 382 23.93 -7.85 29.67
CA GLN A 382 23.41 -6.67 30.33
C GLN A 382 24.29 -6.20 31.50
N ARG A 383 24.85 -7.12 32.29
CA ARG A 383 25.81 -6.77 33.36
C ARG A 383 27.10 -6.17 32.79
N ALA A 384 27.63 -6.71 31.70
CA ALA A 384 28.83 -6.19 31.05
C ALA A 384 28.62 -4.75 30.53
N VAL A 385 27.48 -4.48 29.89
CA VAL A 385 27.12 -3.12 29.41
C VAL A 385 27.02 -2.14 30.57
N ARG A 386 26.39 -2.54 31.70
CA ARG A 386 26.34 -1.71 32.92
C ARG A 386 27.73 -1.44 33.52
N ALA A 387 28.55 -2.48 33.64
CA ALA A 387 29.90 -2.37 34.19
C ALA A 387 30.81 -1.44 33.34
N ALA A 388 30.54 -1.36 32.04
CA ALA A 388 31.19 -0.44 31.12
C ALA A 388 30.70 1.02 31.23
N GLY A 389 29.82 1.35 32.17
CA GLY A 389 29.33 2.73 32.35
C GLY A 389 28.39 3.21 31.24
N LEU A 390 27.82 2.29 30.45
CA LEU A 390 26.84 2.61 29.39
C LEU A 390 25.40 2.75 29.92
N GLY A 391 25.24 2.92 31.24
CA GLY A 391 23.94 3.02 31.92
C GLY A 391 23.27 1.65 32.13
N SER A 392 21.98 1.67 32.44
CA SER A 392 21.14 0.45 32.56
C SER A 392 20.11 0.37 31.44
N PRO A 393 20.54 0.08 30.20
CA PRO A 393 19.65 0.06 29.04
C PRO A 393 18.57 -1.02 29.12
N LEU A 394 17.50 -0.82 28.36
CA LEU A 394 16.36 -1.73 28.26
C LEU A 394 16.81 -3.08 27.68
N ALA A 395 16.64 -4.17 28.41
CA ALA A 395 16.95 -5.51 27.91
C ALA A 395 15.69 -6.20 27.37
N HIS A 396 15.83 -6.90 26.25
CA HIS A 396 14.74 -7.69 25.66
C HIS A 396 15.24 -8.94 24.94
N LEU A 397 14.61 -10.08 25.24
CA LEU A 397 15.00 -11.39 24.71
C LEU A 397 13.81 -12.08 24.01
N ALA A 398 12.69 -12.21 24.72
CA ALA A 398 11.49 -12.88 24.24
C ALA A 398 10.96 -12.35 22.89
N ALA A 399 10.70 -13.28 21.97
CA ALA A 399 9.71 -13.13 20.91
C ALA A 399 8.33 -13.62 21.41
N THR A 400 7.34 -13.84 20.54
CA THR A 400 5.99 -14.33 20.92
C THR A 400 6.04 -15.54 21.86
N SER A 401 6.67 -16.65 21.44
CA SER A 401 6.70 -17.91 22.19
C SER A 401 7.30 -17.75 23.59
N GLY A 402 8.44 -17.02 23.68
CA GLY A 402 9.05 -16.71 24.97
C GLY A 402 8.17 -15.84 25.86
N ALA A 403 7.41 -14.90 25.26
CA ALA A 403 6.53 -14.00 25.99
C ALA A 403 5.28 -14.67 26.57
N VAL A 404 4.86 -15.80 25.98
CA VAL A 404 3.70 -16.56 26.47
C VAL A 404 4.07 -17.71 27.39
N ALA A 405 5.23 -18.34 27.16
CA ALA A 405 5.63 -19.59 27.82
C ALA A 405 6.66 -19.42 28.94
N ASP A 406 7.50 -18.37 28.94
CA ASP A 406 8.61 -18.26 29.90
C ASP A 406 8.85 -16.83 30.42
N PRO A 407 8.32 -16.50 31.62
CA PRO A 407 8.54 -15.21 32.28
C PRO A 407 10.00 -14.82 32.49
N ALA A 408 10.93 -15.77 32.57
CA ALA A 408 12.36 -15.48 32.75
C ALA A 408 12.97 -14.78 31.52
N THR A 409 12.30 -14.86 30.36
CA THR A 409 12.74 -14.27 29.09
C THR A 409 12.21 -12.85 28.86
N HIS A 410 11.34 -12.34 29.73
CA HIS A 410 10.62 -11.08 29.50
C HIS A 410 11.49 -9.83 29.63
N PHE A 411 12.42 -9.84 30.59
CA PHE A 411 13.24 -8.67 30.95
C PHE A 411 12.39 -7.39 31.06
N GLY A 412 12.83 -6.28 30.46
CA GLY A 412 12.07 -5.02 30.46
C GLY A 412 11.11 -4.88 29.28
N MET A 413 11.25 -5.72 28.25
CA MET A 413 10.42 -5.66 27.05
C MET A 413 10.34 -7.00 26.33
N VAL A 414 9.15 -7.35 25.85
CA VAL A 414 8.90 -8.51 24.97
C VAL A 414 8.62 -8.02 23.55
N ARG A 415 9.03 -8.80 22.53
CA ARG A 415 8.83 -8.47 21.11
C ARG A 415 7.80 -9.39 20.48
N VAL A 416 6.57 -8.93 20.35
CA VAL A 416 5.48 -9.76 19.82
C VAL A 416 5.23 -9.41 18.36
N GLY A 417 5.37 -10.41 17.49
CA GLY A 417 5.09 -10.29 16.06
C GLY A 417 4.02 -11.28 15.64
N ALA A 418 4.38 -12.57 15.62
CA ALA A 418 3.47 -13.68 15.28
C ALA A 418 2.17 -13.63 16.11
N GLY A 419 2.30 -13.37 17.42
CA GLY A 419 1.16 -13.31 18.33
C GLY A 419 0.19 -12.18 18.01
N LEU A 420 0.66 -11.08 17.40
CA LEU A 420 -0.24 -9.99 16.99
C LEU A 420 -1.30 -10.48 16.01
N VAL A 421 -0.96 -11.48 15.18
CA VAL A 421 -1.79 -11.95 14.07
C VAL A 421 -2.38 -13.34 14.29
N GLY A 422 -2.42 -13.82 15.54
CA GLY A 422 -3.06 -15.10 15.88
C GLY A 422 -2.15 -16.32 15.80
N ILE A 423 -0.82 -16.12 15.87
CA ILE A 423 0.15 -17.21 15.76
C ILE A 423 1.00 -17.27 17.04
N ASP A 424 0.81 -18.34 17.81
CA ASP A 424 1.73 -18.79 18.86
C ASP A 424 2.43 -20.08 18.39
N PRO A 425 3.72 -20.02 18.01
CA PRO A 425 4.48 -21.21 17.61
C PRO A 425 4.66 -22.26 18.71
N SER A 426 4.52 -21.87 19.98
CA SER A 426 4.62 -22.80 21.10
C SER A 426 3.34 -23.56 21.39
N GLU A 427 2.23 -23.15 20.75
CA GLU A 427 0.88 -23.73 20.94
C GLU A 427 0.43 -23.74 22.41
N THR A 428 0.98 -22.85 23.24
CA THR A 428 0.65 -22.76 24.68
C THR A 428 -0.54 -21.85 24.93
N VAL A 429 -0.81 -20.92 24.01
CA VAL A 429 -1.91 -19.96 24.10
C VAL A 429 -2.65 -19.89 22.76
N GLU A 430 -3.96 -20.05 22.82
CA GLU A 430 -4.82 -19.80 21.67
C GLU A 430 -4.91 -18.28 21.41
N MET A 431 -4.40 -17.86 20.26
CA MET A 431 -4.40 -16.46 19.83
C MET A 431 -5.45 -16.24 18.75
N CYS A 432 -6.13 -15.09 18.77
CA CYS A 432 -7.17 -14.76 17.81
C CYS A 432 -6.58 -14.50 16.41
N GLY A 433 -7.09 -15.21 15.39
CA GLY A 433 -6.72 -14.94 14.00
C GLY A 433 -7.03 -13.49 13.59
N ALA A 434 -6.07 -12.78 13.01
CA ALA A 434 -6.24 -11.36 12.68
C ALA A 434 -6.62 -11.06 11.23
N SER A 435 -6.97 -12.07 10.43
CA SER A 435 -7.38 -11.89 9.05
C SER A 435 -8.48 -12.84 8.57
N ARG A 436 -9.17 -12.39 7.52
CA ARG A 436 -10.11 -13.19 6.73
C ARG A 436 -9.81 -13.00 5.24
N LEU A 437 -9.54 -14.08 4.52
CA LEU A 437 -9.38 -14.07 3.07
C LEU A 437 -10.66 -14.55 2.41
N THR A 438 -11.27 -13.69 1.60
CA THR A 438 -12.48 -14.01 0.82
C THR A 438 -12.22 -13.88 -0.67
N ALA A 439 -12.93 -14.66 -1.48
CA ALA A 439 -12.92 -14.51 -2.94
C ALA A 439 -14.30 -14.82 -3.52
N PRO A 440 -14.72 -14.11 -4.59
CA PRO A 440 -15.94 -14.46 -5.30
C PRO A 440 -15.72 -15.69 -6.18
N ILE A 441 -16.77 -16.49 -6.31
CA ILE A 441 -16.86 -17.47 -7.39
C ILE A 441 -16.93 -16.72 -8.72
N VAL A 442 -16.07 -17.07 -9.68
CA VAL A 442 -16.04 -16.45 -11.02
C VAL A 442 -16.70 -17.32 -12.08
N HIS A 443 -16.81 -18.61 -11.82
CA HIS A 443 -17.41 -19.57 -12.74
C HIS A 443 -17.89 -20.79 -11.97
N THR A 444 -19.02 -21.36 -12.38
CA THR A 444 -19.52 -22.64 -11.87
C THR A 444 -20.09 -23.45 -13.03
N THR A 445 -19.70 -24.71 -13.10
CA THR A 445 -20.19 -25.67 -14.12
C THR A 445 -20.61 -26.98 -13.47
N ALA A 446 -21.61 -27.64 -14.05
CA ALA A 446 -21.91 -29.04 -13.73
C ALA A 446 -20.87 -29.96 -14.39
N ALA A 447 -20.52 -31.05 -13.73
CA ALA A 447 -19.60 -32.07 -14.21
C ALA A 447 -20.16 -33.48 -13.91
N PRO A 448 -20.18 -34.41 -14.88
CA PRO A 448 -20.56 -35.80 -14.63
C PRO A 448 -19.48 -36.54 -13.84
N ALA A 449 -19.81 -37.71 -13.28
CA ALA A 449 -18.83 -38.63 -12.71
C ALA A 449 -17.74 -39.00 -13.75
N GLY A 450 -16.51 -39.23 -13.28
CA GLY A 450 -15.36 -39.51 -14.15
C GLY A 450 -14.69 -38.28 -14.77
N THR A 451 -15.08 -37.05 -14.42
CA THR A 451 -14.47 -35.82 -14.96
C THR A 451 -13.13 -35.52 -14.28
N PRO A 452 -12.00 -35.45 -15.01
CA PRO A 452 -10.72 -35.01 -14.45
C PRO A 452 -10.71 -33.49 -14.21
N VAL A 453 -10.14 -33.06 -13.08
CA VAL A 453 -10.08 -31.64 -12.67
C VAL A 453 -8.64 -31.16 -12.53
N GLY A 454 -8.34 -30.06 -13.23
CA GLY A 454 -7.05 -29.37 -13.15
C GLY A 454 -5.88 -30.15 -13.78
N TYR A 455 -4.66 -29.65 -13.56
CA TYR A 455 -3.46 -30.21 -14.17
C TYR A 455 -3.22 -31.67 -13.78
N GLY A 456 -3.03 -32.52 -14.79
CA GLY A 456 -2.72 -33.94 -14.63
C GLY A 456 -3.89 -34.79 -14.14
N GLY A 457 -5.12 -34.25 -14.06
CA GLY A 457 -6.29 -35.00 -13.59
C GLY A 457 -6.10 -35.55 -12.17
N ALA A 458 -5.35 -34.83 -11.32
CA ALA A 458 -5.00 -35.28 -9.96
C ALA A 458 -6.24 -35.48 -9.06
N TYR A 459 -7.39 -34.97 -9.50
CA TYR A 459 -8.70 -35.26 -8.95
C TYR A 459 -9.62 -35.67 -10.09
N VAL A 460 -10.44 -36.70 -9.86
CA VAL A 460 -11.49 -37.16 -10.77
C VAL A 460 -12.79 -37.22 -9.98
N THR A 461 -13.84 -36.58 -10.47
CA THR A 461 -15.14 -36.54 -9.80
C THR A 461 -15.70 -37.97 -9.65
N ASP A 462 -16.08 -38.38 -8.45
CA ASP A 462 -16.66 -39.71 -8.19
C ASP A 462 -18.17 -39.78 -8.50
N ARG A 463 -18.82 -38.63 -8.61
CA ARG A 463 -20.26 -38.47 -8.86
C ARG A 463 -20.53 -37.24 -9.72
N ALA A 464 -21.76 -37.12 -10.20
CA ALA A 464 -22.22 -35.85 -10.78
C ALA A 464 -22.15 -34.74 -9.73
N THR A 465 -21.49 -33.63 -10.06
CA THR A 465 -21.19 -32.55 -9.13
C THR A 465 -21.19 -31.17 -9.81
N HIS A 466 -21.07 -30.10 -9.02
CA HIS A 466 -20.73 -28.76 -9.47
C HIS A 466 -19.29 -28.42 -9.11
N LEU A 467 -18.59 -27.80 -10.05
CA LEU A 467 -17.24 -27.30 -9.88
C LEU A 467 -17.27 -25.77 -9.93
N SER A 468 -16.91 -25.13 -8.82
CA SER A 468 -16.89 -23.67 -8.66
C SER A 468 -15.45 -23.15 -8.63
N VAL A 469 -15.16 -22.07 -9.34
CA VAL A 469 -13.80 -21.52 -9.51
C VAL A 469 -13.64 -20.26 -8.68
N LEU A 470 -12.57 -20.19 -7.89
CA LEU A 470 -12.12 -18.97 -7.21
C LEU A 470 -10.88 -18.40 -7.93
N PRO A 471 -10.80 -17.08 -8.16
CA PRO A 471 -9.68 -16.42 -8.82
C PRO A 471 -8.52 -16.16 -7.85
N LEU A 472 -8.04 -17.24 -7.23
CA LEU A 472 -6.91 -17.27 -6.32
C LEU A 472 -6.05 -18.49 -6.66
N GLY A 473 -4.76 -18.30 -6.90
CA GLY A 473 -3.82 -19.39 -7.11
C GLY A 473 -2.52 -19.22 -6.35
N TYR A 474 -1.49 -19.97 -6.73
CA TYR A 474 -0.20 -19.90 -6.05
C TYR A 474 0.54 -18.58 -6.29
N ALA A 475 0.21 -17.83 -7.35
CA ALA A 475 0.73 -16.46 -7.54
C ALA A 475 0.08 -15.44 -6.57
N ASP A 476 -1.05 -15.80 -5.96
CA ASP A 476 -1.74 -14.99 -4.95
C ASP A 476 -1.42 -15.44 -3.51
N GLY A 477 -0.68 -16.53 -3.35
CA GLY A 477 -0.23 -17.06 -2.06
C GLY A 477 -0.92 -18.35 -1.59
N ILE A 478 -1.80 -18.94 -2.40
CA ILE A 478 -2.41 -20.24 -2.05
C ILE A 478 -1.37 -21.36 -2.24
N PRO A 479 -1.06 -22.18 -1.22
CA PRO A 479 -0.06 -23.23 -1.34
C PRO A 479 -0.40 -24.22 -2.47
N ARG A 480 0.57 -24.42 -3.37
CA ARG A 480 0.39 -25.34 -4.49
C ARG A 480 0.35 -26.79 -4.04
N GLU A 481 1.29 -27.14 -3.16
CA GLU A 481 1.34 -28.44 -2.51
C GLU A 481 0.48 -28.38 -1.25
N ARG A 482 -0.53 -29.24 -1.19
CA ARG A 482 -1.56 -29.23 -0.16
C ARG A 482 -2.22 -30.60 -0.03
N SER A 483 -2.69 -30.97 1.16
CA SER A 483 -3.38 -32.23 1.40
C SER A 483 -4.79 -32.25 0.77
N PRO A 484 -5.36 -33.42 0.45
CA PRO A 484 -6.71 -33.54 -0.11
C PRO A 484 -7.82 -32.91 0.74
N GLU A 485 -7.60 -32.75 2.05
CA GLU A 485 -8.54 -32.18 3.01
C GLU A 485 -8.74 -30.67 2.87
N ALA A 486 -7.84 -29.99 2.16
CA ALA A 486 -7.94 -28.55 1.99
C ALA A 486 -9.25 -28.14 1.34
N GLY A 487 -9.88 -27.12 1.91
CA GLY A 487 -11.19 -26.64 1.49
C GLY A 487 -11.38 -25.16 1.76
N VAL A 488 -12.55 -24.66 1.37
CA VAL A 488 -13.00 -23.28 1.62
C VAL A 488 -14.41 -23.33 2.19
N GLU A 489 -14.83 -22.28 2.89
CA GLU A 489 -16.20 -22.13 3.36
C GLU A 489 -17.05 -21.37 2.35
N ILE A 490 -18.26 -21.88 2.09
CA ILE A 490 -19.30 -21.22 1.30
C ILE A 490 -20.63 -21.40 2.05
N ARG A 491 -21.26 -20.30 2.46
CA ARG A 491 -22.54 -20.27 3.21
C ARG A 491 -22.56 -21.18 4.45
N GLY A 492 -21.50 -21.12 5.25
CA GLY A 492 -21.36 -21.84 6.52
C GLY A 492 -21.00 -23.32 6.37
N ARG A 493 -20.66 -23.79 5.16
CA ARG A 493 -20.27 -25.18 4.89
C ARG A 493 -18.91 -25.26 4.22
N ARG A 494 -18.11 -26.26 4.60
CA ARG A 494 -16.78 -26.49 4.02
C ARG A 494 -16.88 -27.36 2.77
N PHE A 495 -16.24 -26.91 1.69
CA PHE A 495 -16.16 -27.63 0.42
C PHE A 495 -14.70 -27.84 0.02
N PRO A 496 -14.32 -29.02 -0.50
CA PRO A 496 -12.93 -29.35 -0.81
C PRO A 496 -12.43 -28.62 -2.05
N VAL A 497 -11.15 -28.27 -2.04
CA VAL A 497 -10.42 -27.90 -3.26
C VAL A 497 -10.29 -29.15 -4.12
N ALA A 498 -10.72 -29.08 -5.37
CA ALA A 498 -10.65 -30.16 -6.35
C ALA A 498 -9.41 -30.01 -7.23
N GLY A 499 -8.55 -31.04 -7.22
CA GLY A 499 -7.32 -31.07 -8.03
C GLY A 499 -6.21 -30.17 -7.50
N ARG A 500 -5.24 -29.87 -8.37
CA ARG A 500 -4.08 -29.03 -8.05
C ARG A 500 -4.42 -27.54 -8.14
N VAL A 501 -3.81 -26.76 -7.26
CA VAL A 501 -3.87 -25.29 -7.32
C VAL A 501 -3.12 -24.82 -8.57
N SER A 502 -3.80 -24.01 -9.41
CA SER A 502 -3.19 -23.36 -10.57
C SER A 502 -2.56 -22.02 -10.20
N MET A 503 -1.90 -21.36 -11.16
CA MET A 503 -1.20 -20.10 -10.91
C MET A 503 -2.14 -19.02 -10.38
N ASP A 504 -3.33 -18.91 -10.96
CA ASP A 504 -4.26 -17.80 -10.72
C ASP A 504 -5.65 -18.26 -10.25
N GLN A 505 -5.87 -19.57 -10.07
CA GLN A 505 -7.19 -20.11 -9.71
C GLN A 505 -7.14 -21.45 -8.97
N ILE A 506 -8.19 -21.69 -8.18
CA ILE A 506 -8.52 -22.97 -7.56
C ILE A 506 -9.94 -23.39 -7.95
N VAL A 507 -10.16 -24.70 -8.03
CA VAL A 507 -11.47 -25.31 -8.26
C VAL A 507 -11.97 -25.90 -6.96
N ILE A 508 -13.24 -25.71 -6.65
CA ILE A 508 -13.93 -26.20 -5.47
C ILE A 508 -15.02 -27.16 -5.93
N ASP A 509 -15.05 -28.38 -5.41
CA ASP A 509 -16.17 -29.31 -5.64
C ASP A 509 -17.30 -28.96 -4.66
N THR A 510 -18.42 -28.46 -5.19
CA THR A 510 -19.57 -28.00 -4.39
C THR A 510 -20.70 -29.03 -4.33
N GLY A 511 -20.45 -30.26 -4.78
CA GLY A 511 -21.43 -31.34 -4.75
C GLY A 511 -22.69 -31.02 -5.55
N ALA A 512 -23.85 -31.37 -5.00
CA ALA A 512 -25.14 -31.07 -5.61
C ALA A 512 -25.50 -29.57 -5.63
N GLU A 513 -24.73 -28.72 -4.94
CA GLU A 513 -25.07 -27.31 -4.77
C GLU A 513 -24.44 -26.44 -5.86
N TYR A 514 -25.30 -25.72 -6.59
CA TYR A 514 -24.89 -24.67 -7.52
C TYR A 514 -24.75 -23.34 -6.78
N PHE A 515 -23.58 -22.71 -6.92
CA PHE A 515 -23.34 -21.35 -6.46
C PHE A 515 -23.17 -20.42 -7.66
N PRO A 516 -23.95 -19.33 -7.77
CA PRO A 516 -23.80 -18.40 -8.89
C PRO A 516 -22.49 -17.60 -8.78
N PRO A 517 -21.90 -17.16 -9.92
CA PRO A 517 -20.80 -16.21 -9.91
C PRO A 517 -21.10 -14.98 -9.06
N GLY A 518 -20.10 -14.52 -8.31
CA GLY A 518 -20.22 -13.46 -7.30
C GLY A 518 -20.54 -13.95 -5.89
N THR A 519 -20.92 -15.22 -5.71
CA THR A 519 -21.03 -15.82 -4.36
C THR A 519 -19.67 -15.78 -3.67
N SER A 520 -19.61 -15.23 -2.46
CA SER A 520 -18.36 -15.15 -1.69
C SER A 520 -18.03 -16.50 -1.05
N ALA A 521 -16.78 -16.91 -1.18
CA ALA A 521 -16.18 -18.01 -0.44
C ALA A 521 -15.13 -17.47 0.54
N THR A 522 -15.07 -18.03 1.74
CA THR A 522 -14.02 -17.73 2.72
C THR A 522 -12.94 -18.78 2.63
N VAL A 523 -11.75 -18.38 2.18
CA VAL A 523 -10.58 -19.26 2.07
C VAL A 523 -10.02 -19.56 3.45
N PHE A 524 -9.83 -18.52 4.27
CA PHE A 524 -9.57 -18.67 5.70
C PHE A 524 -10.13 -17.51 6.50
N GLY A 525 -10.36 -17.73 7.80
CA GLY A 525 -10.86 -16.74 8.76
C GLY A 525 -10.43 -17.02 10.20
N PRO A 526 -10.92 -16.23 11.16
CA PRO A 526 -10.46 -16.27 12.54
C PRO A 526 -11.11 -17.36 13.40
N ASP A 527 -12.35 -17.77 13.11
CA ASP A 527 -13.23 -18.47 14.07
C ASP A 527 -13.25 -20.01 13.91
N GLY A 528 -12.53 -20.57 12.94
CA GLY A 528 -12.50 -22.02 12.69
C GLY A 528 -13.85 -22.65 12.28
N GLY A 529 -14.02 -23.94 12.58
CA GLY A 529 -15.23 -24.69 12.23
C GLY A 529 -15.35 -24.97 10.73
N ALA A 530 -16.46 -24.57 10.11
CA ALA A 530 -16.61 -24.70 8.64
C ALA A 530 -15.57 -23.84 7.90
N THR A 531 -15.27 -22.65 8.43
CA THR A 531 -14.25 -21.74 7.89
C THR A 531 -12.86 -22.24 8.27
N PRO A 532 -11.99 -22.54 7.29
CA PRO A 532 -10.60 -22.89 7.58
C PRO A 532 -9.86 -21.75 8.27
N THR A 533 -8.90 -22.08 9.13
CA THR A 533 -7.98 -21.09 9.71
C THR A 533 -6.67 -21.03 8.92
N ILE A 534 -5.82 -20.05 9.22
CA ILE A 534 -4.44 -20.03 8.69
C ILE A 534 -3.63 -21.25 9.16
N HIS A 535 -3.97 -21.82 10.31
CA HIS A 535 -3.35 -23.04 10.85
C HIS A 535 -3.79 -24.29 10.07
N ASP A 536 -5.06 -24.35 9.65
CA ASP A 536 -5.54 -25.40 8.75
C ASP A 536 -4.77 -25.40 7.43
N TRP A 537 -4.63 -24.24 6.80
CA TRP A 537 -3.87 -24.10 5.55
C TRP A 537 -2.39 -24.43 5.72
N ALA A 538 -1.78 -24.05 6.85
CA ALA A 538 -0.40 -24.38 7.15
C ALA A 538 -0.21 -25.90 7.26
N ARG A 539 -1.07 -26.58 8.03
CA ARG A 539 -1.08 -28.03 8.18
C ARG A 539 -1.30 -28.74 6.85
N TRP A 540 -2.27 -28.31 6.06
CA TRP A 540 -2.54 -28.91 4.75
C TRP A 540 -1.35 -28.77 3.80
N ALA A 541 -0.62 -27.65 3.87
CA ALA A 541 0.55 -27.39 3.04
C ALA A 541 1.88 -27.93 3.62
N GLY A 542 1.87 -28.55 4.80
CA GLY A 542 3.10 -29.00 5.47
C GLY A 542 4.06 -27.86 5.80
N THR A 543 3.54 -26.70 6.18
CA THR A 543 4.31 -25.50 6.51
C THR A 543 3.80 -24.85 7.80
N ILE A 544 4.30 -23.66 8.11
CA ILE A 544 3.92 -22.86 9.27
C ILE A 544 2.90 -21.76 8.89
N PRO A 545 2.03 -21.31 9.82
CA PRO A 545 1.05 -20.25 9.57
C PRO A 545 1.66 -18.94 9.07
N HIS A 546 2.91 -18.67 9.46
CA HIS A 546 3.68 -17.52 8.96
C HIS A 546 3.76 -17.49 7.43
N THR A 547 4.07 -18.63 6.81
CA THR A 547 4.21 -18.76 5.36
C THR A 547 2.90 -18.47 4.66
N ILE A 548 1.77 -18.90 5.26
CA ILE A 548 0.43 -18.67 4.71
C ILE A 548 0.13 -17.16 4.64
N VAL A 549 0.24 -16.45 5.76
CA VAL A 549 -0.17 -15.04 5.82
C VAL A 549 0.80 -14.10 5.10
N THR A 550 2.12 -14.38 5.19
CA THR A 550 3.15 -13.59 4.48
C THR A 550 3.22 -13.90 2.99
N GLY A 551 2.74 -15.09 2.58
CA GLY A 551 2.69 -15.52 1.18
C GLY A 551 1.58 -14.83 0.37
N ILE A 552 0.60 -14.20 1.01
CA ILE A 552 -0.50 -13.53 0.30
C ILE A 552 0.04 -12.37 -0.54
N GLY A 553 -0.03 -12.51 -1.86
CA GLY A 553 0.58 -11.61 -2.82
C GLY A 553 -0.08 -10.22 -2.90
N PRO A 554 0.53 -9.29 -3.65
CA PRO A 554 0.00 -7.93 -3.81
C PRO A 554 -1.25 -7.86 -4.72
N ARG A 555 -1.56 -8.93 -5.47
CA ARG A 555 -2.78 -9.03 -6.30
C ARG A 555 -4.05 -9.12 -5.46
N VAL A 556 -3.95 -9.65 -4.25
CA VAL A 556 -5.04 -9.71 -3.28
C VAL A 556 -5.26 -8.32 -2.68
N LYS A 557 -6.49 -7.83 -2.76
CA LYS A 557 -6.85 -6.54 -2.19
C LYS A 557 -6.75 -6.62 -0.67
N ARG A 558 -6.01 -5.68 -0.06
CA ARG A 558 -5.99 -5.52 1.40
C ARG A 558 -7.04 -4.50 1.84
N SER A 559 -7.73 -4.81 2.92
CA SER A 559 -8.68 -3.92 3.58
C SER A 559 -8.66 -4.13 5.08
N MET A 560 -9.12 -3.14 5.82
CA MET A 560 -9.25 -3.21 7.29
C MET A 560 -10.72 -3.22 7.63
N ALA A 561 -11.13 -4.08 8.57
CA ALA A 561 -12.46 -4.04 9.14
C ALA A 561 -12.66 -2.74 9.92
N ASN A 562 -13.80 -2.07 9.71
CA ASN A 562 -14.16 -0.94 10.56
C ASN A 562 -14.59 -1.46 11.95
N GLU A 563 -14.34 -0.69 13.00
CA GLU A 563 -14.91 -0.96 14.33
C GLU A 563 -16.44 -1.02 14.18
N GLY A 564 -17.02 -2.22 14.33
CA GLY A 564 -18.46 -2.48 14.14
C GLY A 564 -18.85 -3.46 13.03
N GLU A 565 -17.96 -3.84 12.10
CA GLU A 565 -18.24 -4.87 11.08
C GLU A 565 -17.94 -6.30 11.61
N HIS A 566 -18.42 -6.63 12.82
CA HIS A 566 -18.40 -7.99 13.36
C HIS A 566 -19.75 -8.65 13.09
N GLY A 567 -19.92 -9.17 11.89
CA GLY A 567 -21.07 -9.99 11.54
C GLY A 567 -21.49 -9.82 10.09
N ILE A 568 -20.92 -10.65 9.21
CA ILE A 568 -21.65 -11.39 8.18
C ILE A 568 -21.01 -12.78 8.07
#